data_AF-A0A9P0MNJ5-F1
#
_entry.id   AF-A0A9P0MNJ5-F1
#
_cell.length_a   1.000
_cell.length_b   1.000
_cell.length_c   1.000
_cell.angle_alpha   90.00
_cell.angle_beta   90.00
_cell.angle_gamma   90.00
#
_symmetry.space_group_name_H-M   'P 1'
#
loop_
_entity.id
_entity.type
_entity.pdbx_description
1 polymer ?
#
loop_
_entity_poly.entity_id
_entity_poly.type
_entity_poly.pdbx_seq_one_letter_code
_entity_poly.pdbx_strand_id
1 'polypeptide(L)'
;MSKGFQRINNIDAPEKMGLLSSNVGVNKDELTVNTGKTDINRVGMVEEVNGETELDYFSTNECNRISATEGVNYPPNLIQAKKPVRYLFLPACRAMPMEFDEEVSILDGKVSAYKYKQPQSVFQTADEYPENQCYCSEAGA
;
A
#
# COMPACT_ATOMS: atom_id res chain seq x y z
N MET A 1 24.12 -20.84 -13.62
CA MET A 1 23.86 -20.02 -14.81
C MET A 1 25.04 -19.09 -15.02
N SER A 2 25.62 -19.07 -16.23
CA SER A 2 26.89 -18.42 -16.56
C SER A 2 26.78 -16.89 -16.54
N LYS A 3 27.84 -16.21 -16.07
CA LYS A 3 28.03 -14.74 -16.09
C LYS A 3 27.72 -14.08 -17.45
N GLY A 4 27.72 -14.86 -18.54
CA GLY A 4 27.36 -14.38 -19.88
C GLY A 4 25.89 -13.97 -20.05
N PHE A 5 24.94 -14.59 -19.32
CA PHE A 5 23.51 -14.29 -19.51
C PHE A 5 23.10 -12.94 -18.88
N GLN A 6 23.72 -12.55 -17.77
CA GLN A 6 23.41 -11.27 -17.09
C GLN A 6 23.84 -10.03 -17.91
N ARG A 7 24.88 -10.15 -18.74
CA ARG A 7 25.35 -9.07 -19.62
C ARG A 7 24.42 -8.77 -20.80
N ILE A 8 23.58 -9.73 -21.23
CA ILE A 8 22.71 -9.57 -22.39
C ILE A 8 21.53 -8.62 -22.08
N ASN A 9 21.13 -8.51 -20.81
CA ASN A 9 20.01 -7.69 -20.38
C ASN A 9 20.41 -6.37 -19.70
N ASN A 10 21.70 -6.00 -19.71
CA ASN A 10 22.19 -4.77 -19.07
C ASN A 10 21.85 -4.66 -17.57
N ILE A 11 21.73 -5.79 -16.87
CA ILE A 11 21.46 -5.84 -15.43
C ILE A 11 22.78 -6.15 -14.73
N ASP A 12 23.42 -5.11 -14.19
CA ASP A 12 24.54 -5.30 -13.28
C ASP A 12 24.04 -5.94 -11.98
N ALA A 13 24.56 -7.13 -11.68
CA ALA A 13 24.26 -7.78 -10.41
C ALA A 13 24.76 -6.89 -9.25
N PRO A 14 23.94 -6.60 -8.23
CA PRO A 14 24.34 -5.72 -7.15
C PRO A 14 25.54 -6.32 -6.38
N GLU A 15 26.57 -5.50 -6.13
CA GLU A 15 27.76 -5.91 -5.35
C GLU A 15 27.44 -6.26 -3.89
N LYS A 16 26.33 -5.73 -3.35
CA LYS A 16 25.90 -5.93 -1.96
C LYS A 16 24.51 -6.54 -1.90
N MET A 17 24.37 -7.63 -1.14
CA MET A 17 23.09 -8.27 -0.86
C MET A 17 22.64 -7.95 0.56
N GLY A 18 21.39 -7.54 0.70
CA GLY A 18 20.72 -7.32 1.99
C GLY A 18 19.31 -6.81 1.77
N LEU A 19 18.40 -7.06 2.71
CA LEU A 19 16.98 -6.69 2.57
C LEU A 19 16.78 -5.19 2.24
N LEU A 20 17.66 -4.34 2.78
CA LEU A 20 17.62 -2.89 2.59
C LEU A 20 18.92 -2.37 1.95
N SER A 21 19.71 -3.21 1.26
CA SER A 21 21.05 -2.84 0.79
C SER A 21 21.07 -1.71 -0.24
N SER A 22 19.96 -1.50 -0.96
CA SER A 22 19.75 -0.43 -1.93
C SER A 22 19.15 0.85 -1.32
N ASN A 23 18.79 0.85 -0.05
CA ASN A 23 18.12 1.99 0.57
C ASN A 23 19.14 3.08 0.92
N VAL A 24 19.14 4.14 0.12
CA VAL A 24 20.01 5.32 0.30
C VAL A 24 19.30 6.50 0.98
N GLY A 25 18.09 6.26 1.53
CA GLY A 25 17.28 7.28 2.18
C GLY A 25 16.44 8.14 1.22
N VAL A 26 16.39 7.77 -0.07
CA VAL A 26 15.56 8.41 -1.09
C VAL A 26 14.73 7.34 -1.79
N ASN A 27 13.41 7.50 -1.79
CA ASN A 27 12.51 6.66 -2.56
C ASN A 27 12.48 7.15 -4.01
N LYS A 28 12.45 6.20 -4.96
CA LYS A 28 12.37 6.52 -6.40
C LYS A 28 10.93 6.71 -6.86
N ASP A 29 9.97 6.23 -6.09
CA ASP A 29 8.56 6.31 -6.43
C ASP A 29 8.06 7.75 -6.33
N GLU A 30 7.35 8.19 -7.37
CA GLU A 30 6.66 9.46 -7.41
C GLU A 30 5.16 9.23 -7.10
N LEU A 31 4.63 9.97 -6.12
CA LEU A 31 3.23 9.89 -5.74
C LEU A 31 2.52 11.20 -6.09
N THR A 32 1.46 11.13 -6.90
CA THR A 32 0.53 12.25 -7.09
C THR A 32 -0.55 12.15 -6.01
N VAL A 33 -0.55 13.08 -5.06
CA VAL A 33 -1.47 13.06 -3.90
C VAL A 33 -2.46 14.22 -3.97
N ASN A 34 -3.73 13.92 -3.76
CA ASN A 34 -4.79 14.91 -3.78
C ASN A 34 -4.73 15.83 -2.55
N THR A 35 -4.64 17.14 -2.81
CA THR A 35 -4.53 18.16 -1.75
C THR A 35 -5.83 18.41 -0.99
N GLY A 36 -6.97 17.93 -1.50
CA GLY A 36 -8.30 18.21 -0.94
C GLY A 36 -8.83 19.61 -1.22
N LYS A 37 -8.12 20.44 -2.02
CA LYS A 37 -8.51 21.84 -2.29
C LYS A 37 -9.90 21.97 -2.91
N THR A 38 -10.25 21.10 -3.85
CA THR A 38 -11.55 21.13 -4.55
C THR A 38 -12.60 20.27 -3.84
N ASP A 39 -12.17 19.18 -3.20
CA ASP A 39 -13.01 18.28 -2.43
C ASP A 39 -12.24 17.70 -1.24
N ILE A 40 -12.63 18.11 -0.03
CA ILE A 40 -12.01 17.65 1.21
C ILE A 40 -12.17 16.14 1.44
N ASN A 41 -13.15 15.50 0.79
CA ASN A 41 -13.32 14.04 0.87
C ASN A 41 -12.24 13.27 0.11
N ARG A 42 -11.40 13.96 -0.68
CA ARG A 42 -10.28 13.36 -1.41
C ARG A 42 -8.92 13.69 -0.81
N VAL A 43 -8.84 14.48 0.27
CA VAL A 43 -7.53 14.87 0.84
C VAL A 43 -6.69 13.65 1.20
N GLY A 44 -5.42 13.68 0.78
CA GLY A 44 -4.45 12.61 1.05
C GLY A 44 -4.63 11.35 0.21
N MET A 45 -5.65 11.27 -0.65
CA MET A 45 -5.82 10.15 -1.58
C MET A 45 -4.70 10.17 -2.61
N VAL A 46 -4.05 9.02 -2.83
CA VAL A 46 -3.07 8.83 -3.90
C VAL A 46 -3.85 8.65 -5.20
N GLU A 47 -3.58 9.51 -6.16
CA GLU A 47 -4.19 9.49 -7.50
C GLU A 47 -3.33 8.70 -8.48
N GLU A 48 -1.99 8.80 -8.36
CA GLU A 48 -1.05 8.11 -9.24
C GLU A 48 0.19 7.64 -8.48
N VAL A 49 0.77 6.53 -8.94
CA VAL A 49 2.09 6.02 -8.56
C VAL A 49 2.93 5.94 -9.83
N ASN A 50 4.03 6.69 -9.91
CA ASN A 50 4.90 6.75 -11.09
C ASN A 50 4.15 7.11 -12.39
N GLY A 51 3.13 7.97 -12.29
CA GLY A 51 2.29 8.40 -13.40
C GLY A 51 1.14 7.44 -13.75
N GLU A 52 1.03 6.30 -13.08
CA GLU A 52 -0.02 5.31 -13.33
C GLU A 52 -1.15 5.39 -12.28
N THR A 53 -2.39 5.24 -12.73
CA THR A 53 -3.60 5.31 -11.87
C THR A 53 -4.01 3.96 -11.28
N GLU A 54 -3.34 2.89 -11.69
CA GLU A 54 -3.43 1.54 -11.14
C GLU A 54 -2.03 0.92 -11.10
N LEU A 55 -1.83 -0.04 -10.19
CA LEU A 55 -0.60 -0.83 -10.16
C LEU A 55 -0.65 -1.94 -11.22
N ASP A 56 0.45 -2.67 -11.40
CA ASP A 56 0.55 -3.74 -12.40
C ASP A 56 1.15 -5.04 -11.84
N TYR A 57 1.20 -5.17 -10.50
CA TYR A 57 1.85 -6.29 -9.82
C TYR A 57 1.01 -7.59 -9.78
N PHE A 58 -0.32 -7.47 -9.83
CA PHE A 58 -1.25 -8.57 -9.64
C PHE A 58 -2.12 -8.83 -10.88
N SER A 59 -2.80 -9.97 -10.87
CA SER A 59 -3.54 -10.50 -12.03
C SER A 59 -4.82 -9.73 -12.39
N THR A 60 -5.34 -8.88 -11.49
CA THR A 60 -6.61 -8.18 -11.67
C THR A 60 -6.50 -6.71 -11.28
N ASN A 61 -7.27 -5.86 -11.96
CA ASN A 61 -7.35 -4.43 -11.66
C ASN A 61 -7.82 -4.16 -10.22
N GLU A 62 -8.69 -5.01 -9.65
CA GLU A 62 -9.15 -4.83 -8.27
C GLU A 62 -7.99 -4.91 -7.27
N CYS A 63 -7.04 -5.81 -7.50
CA CYS A 63 -5.92 -6.04 -6.58
C CYS A 63 -4.75 -5.11 -6.82
N ASN A 64 -4.71 -4.53 -8.02
CA ASN A 64 -3.85 -3.44 -8.42
C ASN A 64 -4.41 -2.04 -8.10
N ARG A 65 -5.65 -1.95 -7.60
CA ARG A 65 -6.30 -0.68 -7.33
C ARG A 65 -5.58 0.09 -6.23
N ILE A 66 -5.24 1.35 -6.50
CA ILE A 66 -4.60 2.23 -5.53
C ILE A 66 -5.60 2.66 -4.45
N SER A 67 -6.67 3.39 -4.80
CA SER A 67 -7.80 3.81 -3.94
C SER A 67 -7.51 3.84 -2.42
N ALA A 68 -6.46 4.57 -2.04
CA ALA A 68 -5.88 4.60 -0.71
C ALA A 68 -5.17 5.92 -0.49
N THR A 69 -4.82 6.21 0.77
CA THR A 69 -3.91 7.32 1.10
C THR A 69 -2.49 6.82 1.28
N GLU A 70 -1.52 7.69 1.53
CA GLU A 70 -0.16 7.28 1.95
C GLU A 70 -0.11 6.74 3.40
N GLY A 71 -1.24 6.75 4.12
CA GLY A 71 -1.33 6.28 5.51
C GLY A 71 -1.02 7.32 6.58
N VAL A 72 -0.66 8.56 6.20
CA VAL A 72 -0.40 9.67 7.13
C VAL A 72 -1.65 10.50 7.40
N ASN A 73 -2.40 10.83 6.35
CA ASN A 73 -3.61 11.65 6.42
C ASN A 73 -4.77 10.89 5.75
N TYR A 74 -5.99 11.16 6.20
CA TYR A 74 -7.20 10.57 5.67
C TYR A 74 -8.33 11.61 5.56
N PRO A 75 -9.28 11.43 4.63
CA PRO A 75 -10.47 12.26 4.55
C PRO A 75 -11.22 12.36 5.89
N PRO A 76 -11.48 13.57 6.43
CA PRO A 76 -12.06 13.74 7.77
C PRO A 76 -13.41 13.05 7.93
N ASN A 77 -14.29 13.17 6.93
CA ASN A 77 -15.64 12.58 6.97
C ASN A 77 -15.59 11.05 6.98
N LEU A 78 -14.60 10.44 6.33
CA LEU A 78 -14.40 9.00 6.31
C LEU A 78 -14.02 8.48 7.71
N ILE A 79 -13.08 9.16 8.35
CA ILE A 79 -12.62 8.82 9.70
C ILE A 79 -13.70 9.09 10.76
N GLN A 80 -14.40 10.23 10.68
CA GLN A 80 -15.50 10.57 11.59
C GLN A 80 -16.65 9.56 11.52
N ALA A 81 -16.93 9.03 10.33
CA ALA A 81 -17.93 7.98 10.12
C ALA A 81 -17.45 6.58 10.50
N LYS A 82 -16.23 6.43 11.04
CA LYS A 82 -15.62 5.15 11.46
C LYS A 82 -15.62 4.10 10.33
N LYS A 83 -15.45 4.56 9.08
CA LYS A 83 -15.48 3.70 7.90
C LYS A 83 -14.13 3.03 7.69
N PRO A 84 -14.08 1.82 7.09
CA PRO A 84 -12.83 1.23 6.65
C PRO A 84 -12.04 2.19 5.76
N VAL A 85 -10.72 2.20 5.94
CA VAL A 85 -9.79 3.02 5.17
C VAL A 85 -8.71 2.13 4.55
N ARG A 86 -7.97 2.66 3.58
CA ARG A 86 -6.84 1.95 2.98
C ARG A 86 -5.62 2.87 2.94
N TYR A 87 -4.44 2.30 3.13
CA TYR A 87 -3.17 2.97 2.87
C TYR A 87 -2.37 2.20 1.82
N LEU A 88 -1.68 2.92 0.95
CA LEU A 88 -0.79 2.34 -0.05
C LEU A 88 0.49 1.88 0.64
N PHE A 89 0.79 0.58 0.54
CA PHE A 89 2.03 0.00 1.08
C PHE A 89 2.87 -0.57 -0.06
N LEU A 90 3.66 0.31 -0.69
CA LEU A 90 4.52 -0.05 -1.83
C LEU A 90 5.46 -1.24 -1.57
N PRO A 91 6.04 -1.45 -0.37
CA PRO A 91 6.82 -2.65 -0.10
C PRO A 91 6.04 -3.97 -0.21
N ALA A 92 4.71 -3.94 -0.06
CA ALA A 92 3.83 -5.08 -0.33
C ALA A 92 3.10 -4.98 -1.68
N CYS A 93 3.47 -4.00 -2.51
CA CYS A 93 2.92 -3.81 -3.85
C CYS A 93 1.40 -3.57 -3.93
N ARG A 94 0.73 -3.19 -2.83
CA ARG A 94 -0.73 -3.04 -2.80
C ARG A 94 -1.23 -2.04 -1.77
N ALA A 95 -2.49 -1.64 -1.93
CA ALA A 95 -3.25 -0.97 -0.88
C ALA A 95 -3.68 -1.95 0.22
N MET A 96 -3.52 -1.54 1.48
CA MET A 96 -3.79 -2.34 2.68
C MET A 96 -5.01 -1.77 3.42
N PRO A 97 -6.05 -2.58 3.70
CA PRO A 97 -7.21 -2.11 4.43
C PRO A 97 -6.94 -2.00 5.93
N MET A 98 -7.68 -1.10 6.56
CA MET A 98 -7.72 -0.86 7.99
C MET A 98 -9.16 -0.65 8.41
N GLU A 99 -9.56 -1.27 9.51
CA GLU A 99 -10.91 -1.22 10.06
C GLU A 99 -10.91 -0.53 11.42
N PHE A 100 -11.99 0.21 11.72
CA PHE A 100 -12.18 0.81 13.02
C PHE A 100 -12.30 -0.29 14.07
N ASP A 101 -11.51 -0.17 15.14
CA ASP A 101 -11.49 -1.10 16.27
C ASP A 101 -12.22 -0.49 17.46
N GLU A 102 -11.73 0.65 17.96
CA GLU A 102 -12.25 1.28 19.17
C GLU A 102 -11.87 2.77 19.25
N GLU A 103 -12.58 3.51 20.11
CA GLU A 103 -12.14 4.84 20.53
C GLU A 103 -11.15 4.69 21.69
N VAL A 104 -10.05 5.43 21.62
CA VAL A 104 -9.00 5.44 22.64
C VAL A 104 -8.70 6.87 23.06
N SER A 105 -8.05 7.02 24.20
CA SER A 105 -7.43 8.28 24.57
C SER A 105 -5.92 8.16 24.51
N ILE A 106 -5.28 9.13 23.86
CA ILE A 106 -3.83 9.23 23.72
C ILE A 106 -3.32 10.48 24.44
N LEU A 107 -1.99 10.61 24.58
CA LEU A 107 -1.34 11.75 25.25
C LEU A 107 -1.88 11.96 26.68
N ASP A 108 -1.85 10.90 27.49
CA ASP A 108 -2.29 10.91 28.90
C ASP A 108 -3.72 11.41 29.10
N GLY A 109 -4.65 10.99 28.24
CA GLY A 109 -6.07 11.33 28.40
C GLY A 109 -6.51 12.60 27.68
N LYS A 110 -5.59 13.33 27.02
CA LYS A 110 -5.86 14.68 26.51
C LYS A 110 -6.46 14.72 25.11
N VAL A 111 -6.30 13.64 24.34
CA VAL A 111 -6.77 13.58 22.95
C VAL A 111 -7.55 12.30 22.73
N SER A 112 -8.81 12.41 22.36
CA SER A 112 -9.60 11.29 21.85
C SER A 112 -9.14 10.93 20.45
N ALA A 113 -8.94 9.64 20.19
CA ALA A 113 -8.49 9.12 18.91
C ALA A 113 -9.27 7.86 18.54
N TYR A 114 -9.26 7.53 17.24
CA TYR A 114 -9.81 6.28 16.75
C TYR A 114 -8.68 5.33 16.44
N LYS A 115 -8.74 4.15 17.04
CA LYS A 115 -7.81 3.07 16.75
C LYS A 115 -8.34 2.29 15.57
N TYR A 116 -7.51 2.17 14.55
CA TYR A 116 -7.74 1.32 13.39
C TYR A 116 -6.77 0.14 13.42
N LYS A 117 -7.23 -1.04 13.01
CA LYS A 117 -6.42 -2.25 12.91
C LYS A 117 -6.50 -2.82 11.50
N GLN A 118 -5.44 -3.49 11.08
CA GLN A 118 -5.46 -4.26 9.86
C GLN A 118 -6.31 -5.52 10.08
N PRO A 119 -7.32 -5.81 9.23
CA PRO A 119 -8.12 -7.01 9.40
C PRO A 119 -7.31 -8.26 9.05
N GLN A 120 -7.61 -9.37 9.74
CA GLN A 120 -6.95 -10.67 9.53
C GLN A 120 -7.14 -11.18 8.09
N SER A 121 -8.25 -10.82 7.44
CA SER A 121 -8.58 -11.19 6.05
C SER A 121 -7.50 -10.81 5.06
N VAL A 122 -6.66 -9.81 5.35
CA VAL A 122 -5.52 -9.43 4.50
C VAL A 122 -4.52 -10.57 4.29
N PHE A 123 -4.38 -11.47 5.26
CA PHE A 123 -3.42 -12.56 5.26
C PHE A 123 -4.06 -13.94 5.07
N GLN A 124 -5.38 -14.00 4.95
CA GLN A 124 -6.09 -15.26 4.73
C GLN A 124 -5.85 -15.79 3.32
N THR A 125 -5.92 -17.12 3.17
CA THR A 125 -5.84 -17.79 1.88
C THR A 125 -7.06 -17.44 1.02
N ALA A 126 -6.97 -17.66 -0.29
CA ALA A 126 -8.11 -17.48 -1.19
C ALA A 126 -9.29 -18.44 -0.89
N ASP A 127 -9.02 -19.59 -0.26
CA ASP A 127 -10.06 -20.51 0.16
C ASP A 127 -10.92 -19.95 1.31
N GLU A 128 -10.29 -19.23 2.25
CA GLU A 128 -10.97 -18.58 3.38
C GLU A 128 -11.52 -17.20 3.01
N TYR A 129 -10.82 -16.48 2.14
CA TYR A 129 -11.17 -15.12 1.70
C TYR A 129 -10.96 -14.98 0.17
N PRO A 130 -11.98 -15.32 -0.65
CA PRO A 130 -11.86 -15.41 -2.12
C PRO A 130 -11.36 -14.15 -2.84
N GLU A 131 -11.59 -12.97 -2.27
CA GLU A 131 -11.06 -11.71 -2.83
C GLU A 131 -9.52 -11.69 -2.88
N ASN A 132 -8.83 -12.50 -2.06
CA ASN A 132 -7.37 -12.58 -2.09
C ASN A 132 -6.81 -13.42 -3.26
N GLN A 133 -7.66 -14.10 -4.04
CA GLN A 133 -7.22 -14.99 -5.13
C GLN A 133 -6.24 -14.32 -6.11
N CYS A 134 -6.48 -13.06 -6.43
CA CYS A 134 -5.66 -12.26 -7.34
C CYS A 134 -4.23 -11.99 -6.84
N TYR A 135 -4.00 -12.07 -5.52
CA TYR A 135 -2.69 -11.88 -4.90
C TYR A 135 -1.85 -13.16 -4.94
N CYS A 136 -2.46 -14.30 -5.26
CA CYS A 136 -1.75 -15.54 -5.54
C CYS A 136 -1.16 -15.46 -6.94
N SER A 137 0.16 -15.46 -7.07
CA SER A 137 0.81 -15.73 -8.35
C SER A 137 0.74 -17.23 -8.65
N GLU A 138 0.56 -17.62 -9.92
CA GLU A 138 0.68 -19.02 -10.33
C GLU A 138 2.13 -19.56 -10.20
N ALA A 139 3.10 -18.69 -9.90
CA ALA A 139 4.51 -19.04 -9.76
C ALA A 139 4.93 -19.01 -8.28
N GLY A 140 4.48 -20.03 -7.55
CA GLY A 140 4.96 -20.39 -6.21
C GLY A 140 5.41 -21.86 -6.18
N ALA A 141 6.38 -22.23 -7.04
CA ALA A 141 7.12 -23.49 -6.99
C ALA A 141 8.58 -23.25 -7.39
#